data_AF-A0A1C4ITF3-F1
#
_entry.id   AF-A0A1C4ITF3-F1
#
_cell.length_a   1.000
_cell.length_b   1.000
_cell.length_c   1.000
_cell.angle_alpha   90.00
_cell.angle_beta   90.00
_cell.angle_gamma   90.00
#
_symmetry.space_group_name_H-M   'P 1'
#
loop_
_entity.id
_entity.type
_entity.pdbx_description
1 polymer ?
#
loop_
_entity_poly.entity_id
_entity_poly.type
_entity_poly.pdbx_seq_one_letter_code
_entity_poly.pdbx_strand_id
1 'polypeptide(L)'
;MPTTVVFTAKGREIVAGRLIGTSPTQAEPKNLGWGIGTPTAAASDVAPFAEAAESRVAGTSSLVTTTSTNDTYQVVGTLTSASGQTITETFLSDSASKPAATTLSAAIASTSSTSLTVASASGFPGSGNYNIQVDGEVMTVTAGQGTTTWTVTRGVNGSTAATHSSGAVVTGGNTPGSTAIANGSLLLHASFTGLALNSGDSLTATTKLSFS
;
A
#
# COMPACT_ATOMS: atom_id res chain seq x y z
N MET A 1 -2.31 10.98 16.15
CA MET A 1 -2.30 11.82 14.93
C MET A 1 -1.18 11.33 14.02
N PRO A 2 -1.38 11.27 12.68
CA PRO A 2 -0.34 10.84 11.74
C PRO A 2 0.92 11.69 11.90
N THR A 3 2.06 11.02 12.08
CA THR A 3 3.38 11.66 12.09
C THR A 3 3.88 11.88 10.67
N THR A 4 3.35 11.13 9.70
CA THR A 4 3.66 11.29 8.28
C THR A 4 2.44 10.91 7.46
N VAL A 5 2.11 11.74 6.46
CA VAL A 5 1.08 11.47 5.44
C VAL A 5 1.73 11.73 4.09
N VAL A 6 1.62 10.79 3.17
CA VAL A 6 2.23 10.88 1.85
C VAL A 6 1.21 10.67 0.75
N PHE A 7 1.38 11.48 -0.31
CA PHE A 7 0.76 11.22 -1.60
C PHE A 7 1.69 10.34 -2.43
N THR A 8 1.35 9.06 -2.54
CA THR A 8 2.21 8.04 -3.15
C THR A 8 2.46 8.33 -4.63
N ALA A 9 3.56 7.81 -5.16
CA ALA A 9 3.91 7.96 -6.57
C ALA A 9 2.80 7.41 -7.48
N LYS A 10 2.27 6.23 -7.15
CA LYS A 10 1.12 5.68 -7.87
C LYS A 10 -0.08 6.61 -7.77
N GLY A 11 -0.39 7.10 -6.57
CA GLY A 11 -1.49 8.02 -6.38
C GLY A 11 -1.41 9.28 -7.26
N ARG A 12 -0.22 9.86 -7.42
CA ARG A 12 0.00 11.01 -8.33
C ARG A 12 -0.32 10.66 -9.78
N GLU A 13 0.06 9.47 -10.23
CA GLU A 13 -0.32 8.97 -11.57
C GLU A 13 -1.84 8.87 -11.70
N ILE A 14 -2.54 8.31 -10.70
CA ILE A 14 -4.01 8.18 -10.73
C ILE A 14 -4.67 9.55 -10.93
N VAL A 15 -4.26 10.54 -10.13
CA VAL A 15 -4.82 11.89 -10.21
C VAL A 15 -4.49 12.55 -11.55
N ALA A 16 -3.24 12.48 -12.00
CA ALA A 16 -2.83 13.05 -13.28
C ALA A 16 -3.60 12.42 -14.45
N GLY A 17 -3.77 11.09 -14.45
CA GLY A 17 -4.52 10.37 -15.47
C GLY A 17 -6.02 10.72 -15.49
N ARG A 18 -6.61 11.03 -14.32
CA ARG A 18 -8.00 11.54 -14.24
C ARG A 18 -8.17 12.88 -14.96
N LEU A 19 -7.17 13.75 -14.96
CA LEU A 19 -7.25 15.06 -15.63
C LEU A 19 -7.30 14.96 -17.16
N ILE A 20 -6.67 13.94 -17.73
CA ILE A 20 -6.65 13.71 -19.18
C ILE A 20 -7.65 12.64 -19.64
N GLY A 21 -8.50 12.15 -18.75
CA GLY A 21 -9.50 11.13 -19.06
C GLY A 21 -8.92 9.76 -19.44
N THR A 22 -7.65 9.49 -19.12
CA THR A 22 -7.00 8.17 -19.35
C THR A 22 -7.24 7.18 -18.22
N SER A 23 -7.86 7.62 -17.11
CA SER A 23 -8.19 6.79 -15.94
C SER A 23 -9.66 6.34 -15.79
N PRO A 24 -10.49 6.07 -16.83
CA PRO A 24 -11.86 5.57 -16.62
C PRO A 24 -11.90 4.08 -16.24
N THR A 25 -10.79 3.32 -16.34
CA THR A 25 -10.72 1.94 -15.85
C THR A 25 -10.34 1.84 -14.37
N GLN A 26 -9.69 2.87 -13.81
CA GLN A 26 -9.27 2.84 -12.42
C GLN A 26 -10.39 3.35 -11.52
N ALA A 27 -10.84 2.49 -10.61
CA ALA A 27 -11.86 2.82 -9.64
C ALA A 27 -11.45 4.03 -8.79
N GLU A 28 -12.45 4.73 -8.27
CA GLU A 28 -12.23 5.86 -7.36
C GLU A 28 -11.46 5.38 -6.12
N PRO A 29 -10.36 6.08 -5.72
CA PRO A 29 -9.67 5.78 -4.47
C PRO A 29 -10.50 6.19 -3.26
N LYS A 30 -11.41 5.31 -2.83
CA LYS A 30 -12.29 5.50 -1.67
C LYS A 30 -12.25 4.36 -0.66
N ASN A 31 -11.42 3.35 -0.89
CA ASN A 31 -11.33 2.19 -0.01
C ASN A 31 -10.27 2.45 1.05
N LEU A 32 -10.73 2.67 2.28
CA LEU A 32 -9.91 2.91 3.45
C LEU A 32 -9.49 1.58 4.07
N GLY A 33 -8.26 1.54 4.55
CA GLY A 33 -7.74 0.46 5.36
C GLY A 33 -6.73 0.98 6.38
N TRP A 34 -6.33 0.09 7.27
CA TRP A 34 -5.27 0.34 8.24
C TRP A 34 -4.37 -0.89 8.36
N GLY A 35 -3.28 -0.74 9.08
CA GLY A 35 -2.34 -1.82 9.29
C GLY A 35 -1.56 -1.65 10.58
N ILE A 36 -0.69 -2.62 10.83
CA ILE A 36 0.13 -2.75 12.03
C ILE A 36 1.63 -2.64 11.72
N GLY A 37 1.99 -2.29 10.48
CA GLY A 37 3.39 -2.19 10.08
C GLY A 37 4.05 -0.92 10.62
N THR A 38 5.30 -1.06 11.06
CA THR A 38 6.04 -0.03 11.79
C THR A 38 6.95 0.90 10.97
N PRO A 39 7.25 0.68 9.68
CA PRO A 39 7.98 1.68 8.90
C PRO A 39 7.24 3.02 8.79
N THR A 40 7.97 4.05 8.38
CA THR A 40 7.38 5.38 8.12
C THR A 40 6.88 5.45 6.69
N ALA A 41 5.65 5.91 6.49
CA ALA A 41 5.06 6.06 5.16
C ALA A 41 5.92 6.94 4.24
N ALA A 42 6.16 6.49 3.01
CA ALA A 42 6.99 7.16 2.02
C ALA A 42 6.28 7.25 0.66
N ALA A 43 6.63 8.28 -0.13
CA ALA A 43 6.04 8.45 -1.46
C ALA A 43 6.36 7.29 -2.42
N SER A 44 7.37 6.49 -2.11
CA SER A 44 7.76 5.27 -2.83
C SER A 44 6.84 4.08 -2.56
N ASP A 45 6.01 4.12 -1.51
CA ASP A 45 5.19 2.97 -1.13
C ASP A 45 4.17 2.61 -2.22
N VAL A 46 3.99 1.32 -2.43
CA VAL A 46 3.01 0.70 -3.33
C VAL A 46 1.99 -0.16 -2.58
N ALA A 47 2.20 -0.41 -1.29
CA ALA A 47 1.31 -1.17 -0.40
C ALA A 47 1.42 -0.67 1.06
N PRO A 48 0.42 -0.92 1.91
CA PRO A 48 0.61 -0.85 3.37
C PRO A 48 1.68 -1.85 3.83
N PHE A 49 2.38 -1.51 4.90
CA PHE A 49 3.51 -2.29 5.40
C PHE A 49 3.07 -3.65 5.97
N ALA A 50 1.98 -3.68 6.73
CA ALA A 50 1.33 -4.90 7.18
C ALA A 50 -0.17 -4.63 7.38
N GLU A 51 -0.95 -4.79 6.32
CA GLU A 51 -2.40 -4.56 6.34
C GLU A 51 -3.08 -5.46 7.39
N ALA A 52 -3.94 -4.88 8.22
CA ALA A 52 -4.69 -5.64 9.24
C ALA A 52 -5.64 -6.66 8.60
N ALA A 53 -6.14 -7.63 9.36
CA ALA A 53 -6.88 -8.77 8.81
C ALA A 53 -8.26 -8.40 8.24
N GLU A 54 -8.93 -7.43 8.87
CA GLU A 54 -10.23 -6.89 8.48
C GLU A 54 -10.24 -6.33 7.06
N SER A 55 -11.43 -6.34 6.44
CA SER A 55 -11.61 -5.83 5.09
C SER A 55 -11.47 -4.32 5.03
N ARG A 56 -11.01 -3.82 3.87
CA ARG A 56 -11.09 -2.39 3.56
C ARG A 56 -12.54 -1.95 3.52
N VAL A 57 -12.80 -0.72 3.94
CA VAL A 57 -14.13 -0.13 3.95
C VAL A 57 -14.22 0.91 2.84
N ALA A 58 -15.23 0.79 1.98
CA ALA A 58 -15.57 1.84 1.04
C ALA A 58 -16.10 3.05 1.82
N GLY A 59 -15.33 4.14 1.84
CA GLY A 59 -15.76 5.40 2.42
C GLY A 59 -16.70 6.19 1.52
N THR A 60 -17.34 7.19 2.12
CA THR A 60 -18.12 8.20 1.39
C THR A 60 -17.17 9.28 0.91
N SER A 61 -17.08 9.49 -0.40
CA SER A 61 -16.29 10.56 -1.01
C SER A 61 -17.11 11.83 -1.21
N SER A 62 -16.44 12.98 -1.13
CA SER A 62 -17.04 14.31 -1.34
C SER A 62 -16.00 15.32 -1.79
N LEU A 63 -16.42 16.32 -2.57
CA LEU A 63 -15.65 17.56 -2.75
C LEU A 63 -15.94 18.49 -1.56
N VAL A 64 -14.88 19.07 -1.00
CA VAL A 64 -14.95 19.99 0.15
C VAL A 64 -14.14 21.24 -0.17
N THR A 65 -14.55 22.36 0.40
CA THR A 65 -13.80 23.62 0.38
C THR A 65 -12.90 23.71 1.61
N THR A 66 -11.59 23.75 1.42
CA THR A 66 -10.65 24.11 2.50
C THR A 66 -10.12 25.52 2.36
N THR A 67 -9.83 25.96 1.13
CA THR A 67 -9.42 27.33 0.80
C THR A 67 -10.27 27.93 -0.31
N SER A 68 -10.45 27.20 -1.42
CA SER A 68 -11.25 27.56 -2.59
C SER A 68 -12.36 26.53 -2.81
N THR A 69 -13.48 26.97 -3.39
CA THR A 69 -14.65 26.09 -3.58
C THR A 69 -14.26 24.77 -4.26
N ASN A 70 -14.56 23.65 -3.61
CA ASN A 70 -14.31 22.29 -4.11
C ASN A 70 -12.82 21.95 -4.39
N ASP A 71 -11.88 22.55 -3.66
CA ASP A 71 -10.44 22.33 -3.82
C ASP A 71 -9.89 21.02 -3.21
N THR A 72 -10.72 20.31 -2.43
CA THR A 72 -10.29 19.16 -1.64
C THR A 72 -11.13 17.94 -1.93
N TYR A 73 -10.48 16.84 -2.32
CA TYR A 73 -11.08 15.52 -2.30
C TYR A 73 -11.05 14.96 -0.88
N GLN A 74 -12.21 14.58 -0.34
CA GLN A 74 -12.34 13.99 0.99
C GLN A 74 -12.98 12.61 0.91
N VAL A 75 -12.49 11.68 1.72
CA VAL A 75 -13.12 10.37 1.98
C VAL A 75 -13.29 10.19 3.48
N VAL A 76 -14.48 9.80 3.91
CA VAL A 76 -14.78 9.46 5.32
C VAL A 76 -15.27 8.02 5.38
N GLY A 77 -14.69 7.21 6.26
CA GLY A 77 -15.15 5.86 6.49
C GLY A 77 -14.82 5.38 7.89
N THR A 78 -15.61 4.42 8.38
CA THR A 78 -15.44 3.80 9.69
C THR A 78 -14.94 2.38 9.51
N LEU A 79 -13.81 2.08 10.13
CA LEU A 79 -13.29 0.72 10.23
C LEU A 79 -13.51 0.21 11.66
N THR A 80 -13.72 -1.09 11.80
CA THR A 80 -13.90 -1.76 13.09
C THR A 80 -12.84 -2.83 13.23
N SER A 81 -12.12 -2.82 14.34
CA SER A 81 -11.06 -3.79 14.58
C SER A 81 -11.63 -5.18 14.81
N ALA A 82 -11.11 -6.17 14.09
CA ALA A 82 -11.54 -7.55 14.24
C ALA A 82 -10.92 -8.22 15.48
N SER A 83 -9.84 -7.67 16.03
CA SER A 83 -9.04 -8.29 17.09
C SER A 83 -8.42 -7.26 18.04
N GLY A 84 -7.79 -7.73 19.11
CA GLY A 84 -6.90 -6.85 19.87
C GLY A 84 -5.63 -6.59 19.07
N GLN A 85 -5.37 -5.33 18.69
CA GLN A 85 -4.23 -4.96 17.84
C GLN A 85 -3.78 -3.53 18.08
N THR A 86 -2.55 -3.21 17.67
CA THR A 86 -2.04 -1.84 17.66
C THR A 86 -1.88 -1.39 16.22
N ILE A 87 -2.80 -0.57 15.72
CA ILE A 87 -2.68 -0.01 14.38
C ILE A 87 -1.65 1.10 14.36
N THR A 88 -0.90 1.21 13.26
CA THR A 88 0.21 2.15 13.09
C THR A 88 0.17 2.87 11.74
N GLU A 89 -0.68 2.41 10.83
CA GLU A 89 -0.83 2.99 9.50
C GLU A 89 -2.29 3.03 9.08
N THR A 90 -2.64 4.02 8.26
CA THR A 90 -3.91 4.10 7.52
C THR A 90 -3.62 4.46 6.08
N PHE A 91 -4.44 3.99 5.16
CA PHE A 91 -4.24 4.24 3.74
C PHE A 91 -5.56 4.36 2.97
N LEU A 92 -5.45 4.90 1.76
CA LEU A 92 -6.55 5.02 0.82
C LEU A 92 -6.17 4.38 -0.51
N SER A 93 -7.04 3.51 -1.02
CA SER A 93 -6.82 2.70 -2.23
C SER A 93 -8.06 2.70 -3.13
N ASP A 94 -7.90 2.23 -4.36
CA ASP A 94 -8.97 2.13 -5.36
C ASP A 94 -9.76 0.81 -5.33
N SER A 95 -9.34 -0.17 -4.51
CA SER A 95 -10.01 -1.47 -4.41
C SER A 95 -10.32 -1.84 -2.96
N ALA A 96 -11.52 -2.42 -2.74
CA ALA A 96 -11.92 -2.99 -1.46
C ALA A 96 -11.21 -4.33 -1.19
N SER A 97 -10.72 -4.99 -2.24
CA SER A 97 -9.93 -6.21 -2.14
C SER A 97 -8.46 -5.89 -1.91
N LYS A 98 -7.76 -6.77 -1.19
CA LYS A 98 -6.33 -6.65 -0.95
C LYS A 98 -5.53 -7.16 -2.16
N PRO A 99 -4.34 -6.63 -2.44
CA PRO A 99 -3.40 -7.27 -3.36
C PRO A 99 -2.89 -8.58 -2.76
N ALA A 100 -2.22 -9.40 -3.58
CA ALA A 100 -1.58 -10.61 -3.11
C ALA A 100 -0.48 -10.29 -2.08
N ALA A 101 -0.41 -11.08 -1.01
CA ALA A 101 0.60 -10.97 0.03
C ALA A 101 1.12 -12.34 0.45
N THR A 102 2.37 -12.39 0.87
CA THR A 102 3.08 -13.55 1.42
C THR A 102 4.07 -13.06 2.48
N THR A 103 4.93 -13.93 3.00
CA THR A 103 6.05 -13.54 3.85
C THR A 103 7.37 -14.05 3.27
N LEU A 104 8.47 -13.45 3.68
CA LEU A 104 9.80 -14.00 3.43
C LEU A 104 9.99 -15.30 4.24
N SER A 105 10.38 -16.38 3.58
CA SER A 105 10.76 -17.66 4.23
C SER A 105 12.15 -17.61 4.86
N ALA A 106 12.99 -16.68 4.42
CA ALA A 106 14.33 -16.45 4.94
C ALA A 106 14.67 -14.96 4.94
N ALA A 107 15.52 -14.54 5.88
CA ALA A 107 15.96 -13.15 5.97
C ALA A 107 16.78 -12.74 4.73
N ILE A 108 16.59 -11.50 4.29
CA ILE A 108 17.47 -10.84 3.33
C ILE A 108 18.56 -10.12 4.12
N ALA A 109 19.71 -10.79 4.28
CA ALA A 109 20.79 -10.33 5.15
C ALA A 109 21.72 -9.27 4.53
N SER A 110 21.55 -8.94 3.25
CA SER A 110 22.36 -7.95 2.53
C SER A 110 21.50 -7.09 1.60
N THR A 111 21.84 -5.81 1.51
CA THR A 111 21.24 -4.84 0.58
C THR A 111 21.57 -5.14 -0.89
N SER A 112 22.57 -5.99 -1.16
CA SER A 112 22.93 -6.41 -2.51
C SER A 112 22.37 -7.78 -2.92
N SER A 113 21.69 -8.51 -2.02
CA SER A 113 21.09 -9.80 -2.40
C SER A 113 19.95 -9.59 -3.39
N THR A 114 19.97 -10.30 -4.51
CA THR A 114 18.93 -10.24 -5.54
C THR A 114 18.06 -11.50 -5.56
N SER A 115 18.33 -12.48 -4.72
CA SER A 115 17.48 -13.66 -4.53
C SER A 115 16.74 -13.53 -3.21
N LEU A 116 15.44 -13.81 -3.23
CA LEU A 116 14.59 -13.91 -2.05
C LEU A 116 13.73 -15.16 -2.13
N THR A 117 13.37 -15.70 -0.96
CA THR A 117 12.48 -16.86 -0.86
C THR A 117 11.21 -16.44 -0.14
N VAL A 118 10.06 -16.70 -0.74
CA VAL A 118 8.73 -16.43 -0.16
C VAL A 118 8.05 -17.71 0.32
N ALA A 119 7.10 -17.57 1.26
CA ALA A 119 6.31 -18.70 1.74
C ALA A 119 5.38 -19.27 0.65
N SER A 120 4.83 -18.41 -0.21
CA SER A 120 3.98 -18.79 -1.33
C SER A 120 4.04 -17.77 -2.46
N ALA A 121 3.85 -18.23 -3.70
CA ALA A 121 3.64 -17.37 -4.87
C ALA A 121 2.17 -17.26 -5.30
N SER A 122 1.26 -17.89 -4.56
CA SER A 122 -0.17 -17.87 -4.88
C SER A 122 -0.72 -16.44 -4.92
N GLY A 123 -1.47 -16.11 -5.97
CA GLY A 123 -2.05 -14.78 -6.18
C GLY A 123 -1.11 -13.75 -6.80
N PHE A 124 0.20 -14.00 -6.84
CA PHE A 124 1.15 -13.17 -7.58
C PHE A 124 1.17 -13.55 -9.06
N PRO A 125 1.56 -12.65 -9.98
CA PRO A 125 1.69 -12.98 -11.39
C PRO A 125 2.67 -14.13 -11.63
N GLY A 126 2.29 -15.09 -12.48
CA GLY A 126 3.13 -16.23 -12.85
C GLY A 126 4.16 -15.94 -13.95
N SER A 127 4.14 -14.73 -14.54
CA SER A 127 5.03 -14.31 -15.61
C SER A 127 5.10 -12.79 -15.69
N GLY A 128 6.12 -12.26 -16.36
CA GLY A 128 6.34 -10.82 -16.50
C GLY A 128 6.89 -10.19 -15.21
N ASN A 129 7.21 -8.90 -15.30
CA ASN A 129 7.73 -8.15 -14.16
C ASN A 129 6.58 -7.58 -13.34
N TYR A 130 6.69 -7.67 -12.01
CA TYR A 130 5.76 -7.04 -11.08
C TYR A 130 6.49 -6.49 -9.87
N ASN A 131 5.86 -5.55 -9.16
CA ASN A 131 6.44 -4.93 -7.99
C ASN A 131 5.89 -5.55 -6.70
N ILE A 132 6.78 -5.65 -5.72
CA ILE A 132 6.47 -6.04 -4.35
C ILE A 132 7.05 -5.00 -3.40
N GLN A 133 6.48 -4.93 -2.21
CA GLN A 133 6.99 -4.14 -1.10
C GLN A 133 7.25 -5.03 0.10
N VAL A 134 8.41 -4.83 0.74
CA VAL A 134 8.80 -5.46 2.00
C VAL A 134 9.30 -4.34 2.91
N ASP A 135 8.66 -4.16 4.06
CA ASP A 135 8.87 -2.98 4.89
C ASP A 135 8.78 -1.68 4.04
N GLY A 136 9.78 -0.80 4.12
CA GLY A 136 9.87 0.41 3.27
C GLY A 136 10.57 0.23 1.91
N GLU A 137 10.95 -0.99 1.52
CA GLU A 137 11.60 -1.24 0.23
C GLU A 137 10.62 -1.74 -0.81
N VAL A 138 10.65 -1.13 -2.00
CA VAL A 138 9.97 -1.64 -3.19
C VAL A 138 10.98 -2.32 -4.10
N MET A 139 10.64 -3.52 -4.57
CA MET A 139 11.47 -4.34 -5.46
C MET A 139 10.68 -4.72 -6.71
N THR A 140 11.36 -4.96 -7.83
CA THR A 140 10.77 -5.56 -9.03
C THR A 140 11.16 -7.02 -9.11
N VAL A 141 10.20 -7.94 -9.13
CA VAL A 141 10.44 -9.36 -9.42
C VAL A 141 10.67 -9.53 -10.92
N THR A 142 11.82 -10.10 -11.29
CA THR A 142 12.27 -10.22 -12.69
C THR A 142 12.46 -11.67 -13.14
N ALA A 143 12.62 -12.62 -12.23
CA ALA A 143 12.59 -14.06 -12.54
C ALA A 143 12.06 -14.89 -11.36
N GLY A 144 11.76 -16.17 -11.65
CA GLY A 144 11.27 -17.12 -10.64
C GLY A 144 9.77 -16.99 -10.33
N GLN A 145 9.03 -16.21 -11.14
CA GLN A 145 7.59 -16.04 -10.98
C GLN A 145 6.86 -17.39 -10.96
N GLY A 146 5.81 -17.49 -10.16
CA GLY A 146 5.08 -18.75 -9.94
C GLY A 146 5.82 -19.78 -9.07
N THR A 147 7.06 -19.52 -8.65
CA THR A 147 7.82 -20.36 -7.70
C THR A 147 8.07 -19.63 -6.39
N THR A 148 8.61 -20.29 -5.38
CA THR A 148 8.92 -19.67 -4.07
C THR A 148 10.27 -18.97 -4.02
N THR A 149 11.07 -18.96 -5.08
CA THR A 149 12.37 -18.29 -5.14
C THR A 149 12.35 -17.26 -6.25
N TRP A 150 12.43 -15.98 -5.89
CA TRP A 150 12.34 -14.87 -6.83
C TRP A 150 13.68 -14.17 -6.98
N THR A 151 13.99 -13.79 -8.21
CA THR A 151 15.05 -12.82 -8.52
C THR A 151 14.43 -11.43 -8.57
N VAL A 152 15.07 -10.46 -7.93
CA VAL A 152 14.59 -9.08 -7.85
C VAL A 152 15.63 -8.04 -8.25
N THR A 153 15.14 -6.94 -8.82
CA THR A 153 15.82 -5.64 -8.79
C THR A 153 15.40 -4.89 -7.52
N ARG A 154 16.38 -4.53 -6.69
CA ARG A 154 16.21 -3.88 -5.38
C ARG A 154 16.02 -2.36 -5.50
N GLY A 155 15.45 -1.73 -4.48
CA GLY A 155 15.39 -0.26 -4.34
C GLY A 155 14.75 0.50 -5.51
N VAL A 156 13.62 0.02 -6.03
CA VAL A 156 12.92 0.69 -7.15
C VAL A 156 11.91 1.72 -6.64
N ASN A 157 11.30 2.49 -7.56
CA ASN A 157 10.31 3.54 -7.24
C ASN A 157 10.79 4.62 -6.25
N GLY A 158 12.11 4.82 -6.17
CA GLY A 158 12.73 5.76 -5.22
C GLY A 158 12.88 5.22 -3.78
N SER A 159 12.58 3.94 -3.54
CA SER A 159 12.91 3.28 -2.27
C SER A 159 14.40 2.94 -2.17
N THR A 160 14.88 2.63 -0.97
CA THR A 160 16.29 2.25 -0.73
C THR A 160 16.39 0.77 -0.38
N ALA A 161 17.41 0.10 -0.92
CA ALA A 161 17.66 -1.31 -0.59
C ALA A 161 18.00 -1.49 0.90
N ALA A 162 17.30 -2.39 1.59
CA ALA A 162 17.43 -2.63 3.03
C ALA A 162 17.72 -4.12 3.36
N THR A 163 17.94 -4.44 4.62
CA THR A 163 17.90 -5.84 5.09
C THR A 163 16.52 -6.13 5.65
N HIS A 164 16.02 -7.35 5.47
CA HIS A 164 14.70 -7.76 5.93
C HIS A 164 14.76 -9.03 6.75
N SER A 165 13.91 -9.12 7.78
CA SER A 165 13.81 -10.31 8.63
C SER A 165 13.06 -11.44 7.93
N SER A 166 13.33 -12.68 8.33
CA SER A 166 12.42 -13.78 7.98
C SER A 166 11.04 -13.50 8.59
N GLY A 167 9.98 -13.85 7.86
CA GLY A 167 8.60 -13.55 8.23
C GLY A 167 8.15 -12.12 7.89
N ALA A 168 9.03 -11.24 7.39
CA ALA A 168 8.61 -9.92 6.93
C ALA A 168 7.55 -10.05 5.82
N VAL A 169 6.53 -9.21 5.88
CA VAL A 169 5.41 -9.21 4.95
C VAL A 169 5.90 -8.75 3.57
N VAL A 170 5.48 -9.48 2.54
CA VAL A 170 5.74 -9.19 1.14
C VAL A 170 4.40 -8.95 0.48
N THR A 171 4.13 -7.71 0.07
CA THR A 171 2.84 -7.34 -0.55
C THR A 171 3.07 -6.89 -1.99
N GLY A 172 2.27 -7.40 -2.92
CA GLY A 172 2.27 -6.91 -4.30
C GLY A 172 1.72 -5.48 -4.38
N GLY A 173 2.32 -4.65 -5.22
CA GLY A 173 1.80 -3.31 -5.50
C GLY A 173 2.18 -2.82 -6.89
N ASN A 174 1.61 -1.70 -7.31
CA ASN A 174 1.87 -1.10 -8.62
C ASN A 174 2.63 0.22 -8.44
N THR A 175 3.81 0.32 -9.04
CA THR A 175 4.49 1.60 -9.25
C THR A 175 3.82 2.40 -10.36
N PRO A 176 4.19 3.68 -10.59
CA PRO A 176 3.69 4.43 -11.73
C PRO A 176 3.85 3.68 -13.07
N GLY A 177 2.80 3.67 -13.89
CA GLY A 177 2.76 3.00 -15.19
C GLY A 177 2.54 1.48 -15.14
N SER A 178 2.53 0.87 -13.95
CA SER A 178 2.27 -0.56 -13.78
C SER A 178 0.80 -0.84 -13.42
N THR A 179 0.30 -1.98 -13.90
CA THR A 179 -1.00 -2.57 -13.54
C THR A 179 -0.90 -4.09 -13.31
N ALA A 180 0.33 -4.61 -13.15
CA ALA A 180 0.60 -6.05 -13.08
C ALA A 180 0.00 -6.72 -11.83
N ILE A 181 -0.15 -5.98 -10.73
CA ILE A 181 -0.77 -6.47 -9.50
C ILE A 181 -2.23 -6.04 -9.45
N ALA A 182 -3.14 -7.02 -9.43
CA ALA A 182 -4.55 -6.77 -9.16
C ALA A 182 -4.73 -6.14 -7.78
N ASN A 183 -5.57 -5.10 -7.69
CA ASN A 183 -5.86 -4.36 -6.44
C ASN A 183 -4.62 -3.69 -5.79
N GLY A 184 -3.50 -3.59 -6.51
CA GLY A 184 -2.21 -3.09 -5.98
C GLY A 184 -2.01 -1.58 -6.09
N SER A 185 -3.07 -0.78 -6.18
CA SER A 185 -2.97 0.66 -6.35
C SER A 185 -3.23 1.38 -5.03
N LEU A 186 -2.23 2.16 -4.60
CA LEU A 186 -2.26 2.97 -3.39
C LEU A 186 -2.36 4.45 -3.79
N LEU A 187 -3.24 5.22 -3.15
CA LEU A 187 -3.35 6.66 -3.36
C LEU A 187 -2.58 7.39 -2.26
N LEU A 188 -3.01 7.21 -1.01
CA LEU A 188 -2.46 7.87 0.17
C LEU A 188 -2.01 6.82 1.17
N HIS A 189 -0.90 7.12 1.84
CA HIS A 189 -0.41 6.32 2.94
C HIS A 189 -0.06 7.24 4.12
N ALA A 190 -0.38 6.82 5.33
CA ALA A 190 -0.08 7.58 6.53
C ALA A 190 0.37 6.63 7.64
N SER A 191 1.42 7.01 8.35
CA SER A 191 1.92 6.31 9.53
C SER A 191 1.81 7.19 10.78
N PHE A 192 1.61 6.58 11.94
CA PHE A 192 1.52 7.22 13.24
C PHE A 192 2.12 6.35 14.34
N THR A 193 2.39 6.96 15.49
CA THR A 193 2.61 6.23 16.75
C THR A 193 1.41 5.35 17.06
N GLY A 194 1.67 4.08 17.36
CA GLY A 194 0.67 3.04 17.49
C GLY A 194 -0.54 3.40 18.36
N LEU A 195 -1.71 2.96 17.91
CA LEU A 195 -2.99 3.11 18.59
C LEU A 195 -3.54 1.73 18.91
N ALA A 196 -3.57 1.39 20.20
CA ALA A 196 -4.08 0.12 20.69
C ALA A 196 -5.61 0.08 20.63
N LEU A 197 -6.14 -1.00 20.07
CA LEU A 197 -7.56 -1.27 19.88
C LEU A 197 -7.91 -2.64 20.45
N ASN A 198 -9.12 -2.77 20.96
CA ASN A 198 -9.76 -4.04 21.24
C ASN A 198 -10.61 -4.50 20.05
N SER A 199 -10.98 -5.77 20.05
CA SER A 199 -11.96 -6.29 19.10
C SER A 199 -13.29 -5.53 19.26
N GLY A 200 -13.83 -5.04 18.16
CA GLY A 200 -15.06 -4.25 18.13
C GLY A 200 -14.86 -2.74 18.27
N ASP A 201 -13.65 -2.26 18.58
CA ASP A 201 -13.38 -0.82 18.57
C ASP A 201 -13.47 -0.27 17.14
N SER A 202 -14.20 0.83 16.97
CA SER A 202 -14.38 1.49 15.67
C SER A 202 -13.68 2.84 15.64
N LEU A 203 -13.05 3.15 14.51
CA LEU A 203 -12.52 4.49 14.25
C LEU A 203 -12.99 4.99 12.90
N THR A 204 -13.40 6.25 12.91
CA THR A 204 -13.69 6.99 11.68
C THR A 204 -12.42 7.68 11.21
N ALA A 205 -11.94 7.29 10.03
CA ALA A 205 -10.85 7.96 9.34
C ALA A 205 -11.43 8.98 8.36
N THR A 206 -10.89 10.20 8.39
CA THR A 206 -11.12 11.22 7.36
C THR A 206 -9.81 11.45 6.62
N THR A 207 -9.82 11.19 5.32
CA THR A 207 -8.67 11.42 4.45
C THR A 207 -8.98 12.57 3.50
N LYS A 208 -8.04 13.51 3.37
CA LYS A 208 -8.16 14.69 2.51
C LYS A 208 -6.96 14.79 1.58
N LEU A 209 -7.20 15.09 0.31
CA LEU A 209 -6.21 15.47 -0.68
C LEU A 209 -6.59 16.84 -1.26
N SER A 210 -5.80 17.86 -0.94
CA SER A 210 -5.96 19.22 -1.48
C SER A 210 -4.82 19.51 -2.45
N PHE A 211 -5.14 20.18 -3.55
CA PHE A 211 -4.15 20.77 -4.45
C PHE A 211 -4.05 22.25 -4.11
N SER A 212 -3.18 22.56 -3.13
CA SER A 212 -2.84 23.94 -2.77
C SER A 212 -1.75 24.50 -3.66
#